data_AF-A0A2H3CWT9-F1
#
_entry.id   AF-A0A2H3CWT9-F1
#
_cell.length_a   1.000
_cell.length_b   1.000
_cell.length_c   1.000
_cell.angle_alpha   90.00
_cell.angle_beta   90.00
_cell.angle_gamma   90.00
#
_symmetry.space_group_name_H-M   'P 1'
#
loop_
_entity.id
_entity.type
_entity.pdbx_description
1 polymer ?
#
loop_
_entity_poly.entity_id
_entity_poly.type
_entity_poly.pdbx_seq_one_letter_code
_entity_poly.pdbx_strand_id
1 'polypeptide(L)' 'MINFVDIKPTPIHTADGHSFNAIGRRDYVMYLSMGHGKLETKVTLHNMYYSLHLAFTLISVSCLDTAGYSLTVEDG' A
#
# COMPACT_ATOMS: atom_id res chain seq x y z
N MET A 1 -15.22 -9.87 3.82
CA MET A 1 -15.58 -8.89 4.87
C MET A 1 -14.47 -7.86 4.91
N ILE A 2 -14.77 -6.59 4.63
CA ILE A 2 -13.77 -5.52 4.56
C ILE A 2 -13.74 -4.87 5.95
N ASN A 3 -12.65 -5.07 6.69
CA ASN A 3 -12.47 -4.57 8.06
C ASN A 3 -12.12 -3.07 8.05
N PHE A 4 -12.98 -2.24 7.47
CA PHE A 4 -12.77 -0.79 7.48
C PHE A 4 -13.11 -0.20 8.84
N VAL A 5 -12.19 0.57 9.39
CA VAL A 5 -12.32 1.25 10.68
C VAL A 5 -12.01 2.72 10.49
N ASP A 6 -12.95 3.59 10.88
CA ASP A 6 -12.70 5.02 10.96
C ASP A 6 -11.65 5.32 12.02
N ILE A 7 -10.73 6.22 11.70
CA ILE A 7 -9.69 6.68 12.64
C ILE A 7 -9.75 8.19 12.77
N LYS A 8 -9.14 8.72 13.84
CA LYS A 8 -8.86 10.16 13.88
C LYS A 8 -7.97 10.55 12.70
N PRO A 9 -8.23 11.69 12.03
CA PRO A 9 -7.40 12.19 10.95
C PRO A 9 -5.91 12.12 11.33
N THR A 10 -5.16 11.30 10.61
CA THR A 10 -3.74 11.06 10.88
C THR A 10 -2.94 11.58 9.68
N PRO A 11 -1.99 12.51 9.87
CA PRO A 11 -1.23 13.07 8.77
C PRO A 11 -0.31 12.01 8.14
N ILE A 12 -0.29 12.01 6.81
CA ILE A 12 0.64 11.27 5.96
C ILE A 12 1.46 12.31 5.22
N HIS A 13 2.79 12.15 5.28
CA HIS A 13 3.73 13.00 4.58
C HIS A 13 4.33 12.21 3.41
N THR A 14 4.26 12.78 2.21
CA THR A 14 4.86 12.21 1.02
C THR A 14 6.25 12.77 0.78
N ALA A 15 7.07 12.02 0.03
CA ALA A 15 8.45 12.38 -0.24
C ALA A 15 8.59 13.69 -1.06
N ASP A 16 7.57 14.04 -1.85
CA ASP A 16 7.50 15.28 -2.62
C ASP A 16 7.04 16.50 -1.80
N GLY A 17 6.90 16.35 -0.48
CA GLY A 17 6.57 17.44 0.44
C GLY A 17 5.07 17.71 0.60
N HIS A 18 4.20 16.96 -0.10
CA HIS A 18 2.76 17.06 0.14
C HIS A 18 2.36 16.36 1.45
N SER A 19 1.19 16.74 1.96
CA SER A 19 0.62 16.14 3.17
C SER A 19 -0.89 16.04 3.04
N PHE A 20 -1.44 14.93 3.49
CA PHE A 20 -2.88 14.69 3.56
C PHE A 20 -3.19 13.81 4.76
N ASN A 21 -4.48 13.68 5.09
CA ASN A 21 -4.89 12.91 6.26
C ASN A 21 -5.46 11.55 5.85
N ALA A 22 -5.02 10.50 6.52
CA ALA A 22 -5.74 9.24 6.58
C ALA A 22 -6.98 9.40 7.46
N ILE A 23 -8.12 8.92 6.97
CA ILE A 23 -9.41 8.97 7.66
C ILE A 23 -9.89 7.58 8.10
N GLY A 24 -9.32 6.52 7.54
CA GLY A 24 -9.65 5.15 7.91
C GLY A 24 -8.45 4.23 7.85
N ARG A 25 -8.65 3.01 8.35
CA ARG A 25 -7.74 1.88 8.15
C ARG A 25 -8.50 0.67 7.65
N ARG A 26 -7.84 -0.15 6.82
CA ARG A 26 -8.38 -1.44 6.39
C ARG A 26 -7.26 -2.39 6.02
N ASP A 27 -7.57 -3.68 6.07
CA ASP A 27 -6.76 -4.67 5.35
C ASP A 27 -7.07 -4.56 3.86
N TYR A 28 -6.02 -4.59 3.04
CA TYR A 28 -6.14 -4.52 1.59
C TYR A 28 -5.51 -5.77 0.97
N VAL A 29 -6.28 -6.49 0.17
CA VAL A 29 -5.82 -7.64 -0.59
C VAL A 29 -5.46 -7.17 -1.98
N MET A 30 -4.24 -7.47 -2.42
CA MET A 30 -3.78 -7.24 -3.77
C MET A 30 -3.18 -8.50 -4.36
N TYR A 31 -3.16 -8.57 -5.69
CA TYR A 31 -2.56 -9.66 -6.44
C TYR A 31 -1.35 -9.09 -7.17
N LEU A 32 -0.16 -9.58 -6.83
CA LEU A 32 1.08 -9.19 -7.47
C LEU A 32 1.31 -10.06 -8.70
N SER A 33 1.47 -9.42 -9.86
CA SER A 33 1.95 -10.09 -11.07
C SER A 33 3.39 -10.56 -10.84
N MET A 34 3.66 -11.83 -11.16
CA MET A 34 4.98 -12.46 -10.95
C MET A 34 5.78 -12.60 -12.25
N GLY A 35 5.30 -12.00 -13.34
CA GLY A 35 5.86 -12.12 -14.68
C GLY A 35 5.23 -13.23 -15.51
N HIS A 36 5.58 -13.28 -16.79
CA HIS A 36 4.92 -14.13 -17.79
C HIS A 36 4.96 -15.62 -17.42
N GLY A 37 3.79 -16.27 -17.46
CA GLY A 37 3.64 -17.71 -17.17
C GLY A 37 3.68 -18.08 -15.69
N LYS A 38 3.79 -17.13 -14.76
CA LYS A 38 3.77 -17.39 -13.31
C LYS A 38 2.41 -17.01 -12.72
N LEU A 39 2.00 -17.77 -11.69
CA LEU A 39 0.79 -17.47 -10.93
C LEU A 39 0.96 -16.16 -10.14
N GLU A 40 -0.12 -15.40 -10.02
CA GLU A 40 -0.16 -14.21 -9.18
C GLU A 40 0.08 -14.57 -7.71
N THR A 41 0.82 -13.72 -7.00
CA THR A 41 0.96 -13.85 -5.56
C THR A 41 -0.08 -12.99 -4.87
N LYS A 42 -0.99 -13.63 -4.15
CA LYS A 42 -1.95 -12.93 -3.28
C LYS A 42 -1.22 -12.39 -2.06
N VAL A 43 -1.25 -11.07 -1.87
CA VAL A 43 -0.67 -10.37 -0.73
C VAL A 43 -1.77 -9.64 0.04
N THR A 44 -1.74 -9.75 1.36
CA THR A 44 -2.59 -8.95 2.25
C THR A 44 -1.73 -7.89 2.92
N LEU A 45 -2.03 -6.62 2.66
CA LEU A 45 -1.49 -5.48 3.39
C LEU A 45 -2.39 -5.22 4.59
N HIS A 46 -1.89 -5.49 5.78
CA HIS A 46 -2.66 -5.31 7.01
C HIS A 46 -2.61 -3.86 7.50
N ASN A 47 -3.73 -3.39 8.07
CA ASN A 47 -3.83 -2.11 8.77
C ASN A 47 -3.40 -0.89 7.90
N MET A 48 -3.74 -0.91 6.61
CA MET A 48 -3.37 0.13 5.65
C MET A 48 -4.19 1.40 5.88
N TYR A 49 -3.53 2.56 5.86
CA TYR A 49 -4.21 3.84 5.90
C TYR A 49 -5.02 4.10 4.62
N TYR A 50 -6.21 4.67 4.80
CA TYR A 50 -7.10 5.10 3.72
C TYR A 50 -7.28 6.63 3.75
N SER A 51 -7.11 7.27 2.61
CA SER A 51 -7.35 8.71 2.40
C SER A 51 -8.03 8.93 1.05
N LEU A 52 -8.96 9.90 0.98
CA LEU A 52 -9.64 10.28 -0.27
C LEU A 52 -8.69 10.92 -1.29
N HIS A 53 -7.57 11.49 -0.83
CA HIS A 53 -6.57 12.15 -1.68
C HIS A 53 -5.50 11.19 -2.20
N LEU A 54 -5.63 9.90 -1.90
CA LEU A 54 -4.70 8.86 -2.35
C LEU A 54 -5.37 8.01 -3.44
N ALA A 55 -5.19 8.38 -4.71
CA ALA A 55 -5.75 7.65 -5.84
C ALA A 55 -5.07 6.28 -6.07
N PHE A 56 -3.84 6.12 -5.57
CA PHE A 56 -3.00 4.93 -5.73
C PHE A 56 -2.59 4.37 -4.38
N THR A 57 -2.34 3.06 -4.30
CA THR A 57 -1.81 2.46 -3.07
C THR A 57 -0.32 2.77 -2.95
N LEU A 58 0.08 3.43 -1.86
CA LEU A 58 1.49 3.60 -1.52
C LEU A 58 1.99 2.34 -0.81
N ILE A 59 3.04 1.73 -1.37
CA ILE A 59 3.73 0.60 -0.76
C ILE A 59 5.09 1.10 -0.29
N SER A 60 5.38 0.93 1.00
CA SER A 60 6.69 1.29 1.54
C SER A 60 7.74 0.29 1.09
N VAL A 61 8.71 0.75 0.29
CA VAL A 61 9.83 -0.09 -0.18
C VAL A 61 10.70 -0.58 0.98
N SER A 62 10.90 0.24 2.01
CA SER A 62 11.66 -0.17 3.20
C SER A 62 10.98 -1.30 3.98
N CYS A 63 9.64 -1.33 4.00
CA CYS A 63 8.90 -2.43 4.60
C CYS A 63 9.03 -3.71 3.77
N LEU A 64 9.06 -3.61 2.44
CA LEU A 64 9.30 -4.76 1.56
C LEU A 64 10.68 -5.35 1.80
N ASP A 65 11.70 -4.49 1.84
CA ASP A 65 13.10 -4.89 2.08
C ASP A 65 13.26 -5.56 3.46
N THR A 66 12.71 -4.95 4.51
CA THR A 66 12.73 -5.53 5.87
C THR A 66 12.05 -6.91 5.94
N ALA A 67 11.05 -7.15 5.09
CA ALA A 67 10.36 -8.43 4.97
C ALA A 67 11.04 -9.44 4.04
N GLY A 68 12.21 -9.10 3.47
CA GLY A 68 13.00 -9.97 2.60
C GLY A 68 12.52 -10.00 1.13
N TYR A 69 11.72 -9.03 0.71
CA TYR A 69 11.25 -8.91 -0.67
C TYR A 69 12.08 -7.90 -1.45
N SER A 70 12.35 -8.21 -2.72
CA SER A 70 13.00 -7.31 -3.67
C SER A 70 11.96 -6.64 -4.58
N LEU A 71 12.11 -5.34 -4.82
CA LEU A 71 11.32 -4.60 -5.82
C LEU A 71 12.14 -4.41 -7.10
N THR A 72 11.55 -4.75 -8.25
CA THR A 72 12.07 -4.37 -9.57
C THR A 72 11.16 -3.27 -10.13
N VAL A 73 11.74 -2.14 -10.51
CA VAL A 73 11.03 -1.04 -11.17
C VAL A 73 11.53 -1.00 -12.61
N GLU A 74 10.61 -1.17 -13.56
CA GLU A 74 10.87 -0.97 -14.98
C GLU A 74 10.36 0.44 -15.36
N ASP A 75 11.11 1.16 -16.20
CA ASP A 75 10.64 2.43 -16.77
C ASP A 75 9.36 2.19 -17.58
N GLY A 76 8.41 3.11 -17.47
CA GLY A 76 7.13 3.09 -18.18
C GLY A 76 7.19 3.74 -19.55
#